data_AF-A0A6N7HE45-F1
#
_entry.id   AF-A0A6N7HE45-F1
#
_cell.length_a   1.000
_cell.length_b   1.000
_cell.length_c   1.000
_cell.angle_alpha   90.00
_cell.angle_beta   90.00
_cell.angle_gamma   90.00
#
_symmetry.space_group_name_H-M   'P 1'
#
loop_
_entity.id
_entity.type
_entity.pdbx_description
1 polymer ?
#
loop_
_entity_poly.entity_id
_entity_poly.type
_entity_poly.pdbx_seq_one_letter_code
_entity_poly.pdbx_strand_id
1 'polypeptide(L)'
;EQPPAAPADPIAACTQYATDFATYSKDVKANRESKITVPQLITLGKACRQAPQLVASADGTVQADQNVQQAAVAATTCATGTQVGDPLVGNDDPKLPLVACDQDGSARYILGPAFLEGTQISDANASVDPNGVGYVVNLEFESEGGRIWADYTQSHVGQQAAFVLDTQVVSAPEIREAISGGSTTISGGGQGGFSNDEARSLAEVLKYGSLPLSFESSEAETVSATLGLASLEAGLIAGAIGLALVFLYCLLYYRMLGILTALSLVLSGIIVFAALVLLGRWIGFTLDLAGVAGFIVAIGITADSFVVFFERLKDEIREGRTFRSAVPRAWVRARRTILSADTVMFLAAGVLYVLAVGQVKGFAFTLGMSTVLDLVVVFLVTHPLVIVASKSKMLSSPRFSGLGAVQRLASDRRTGARSGAAVKEA
;
A
#
# COMPACT_ATOMS: atom_id res chain seq x y z
N GLU A 1 -21.26 12.12 -19.90
CA GLU A 1 -21.57 12.41 -21.33
C GLU A 1 -21.74 11.08 -22.03
N GLN A 2 -22.84 10.84 -22.73
CA GLN A 2 -23.04 9.60 -23.47
C GLN A 2 -22.09 9.62 -24.69
N PRO A 3 -21.29 8.56 -24.92
CA PRO A 3 -20.36 8.57 -26.05
C PRO A 3 -21.14 8.71 -27.37
N PRO A 4 -20.59 9.43 -28.36
CA PRO A 4 -21.22 9.57 -29.66
C PRO A 4 -21.44 8.20 -30.31
N ALA A 5 -22.56 8.03 -31.01
CA ALA A 5 -22.84 6.80 -31.73
C ALA A 5 -21.77 6.57 -32.81
N ALA A 6 -21.29 5.33 -32.94
CA ALA A 6 -20.36 4.98 -34.01
C ALA A 6 -21.02 5.16 -35.39
N PRO A 7 -20.23 5.44 -36.45
CA PRO A 7 -20.72 5.42 -37.82
C PRO A 7 -21.39 4.09 -38.15
N ALA A 8 -22.48 4.12 -38.91
CA ALA A 8 -23.16 2.91 -39.38
C ALA A 8 -22.33 2.15 -40.45
N ASP A 9 -21.44 2.86 -41.15
CA ASP A 9 -20.48 2.27 -42.09
C ASP A 9 -19.22 1.78 -41.35
N PRO A 10 -18.92 0.47 -41.38
CA PRO A 10 -17.73 -0.10 -40.75
C PRO A 10 -16.40 0.53 -41.19
N ILE A 11 -16.27 0.93 -42.46
CA ILE A 11 -15.01 1.50 -42.99
C ILE A 11 -14.77 2.88 -42.39
N ALA A 12 -15.83 3.69 -42.32
CA ALA A 12 -15.78 4.99 -41.64
C ALA A 12 -15.49 4.83 -40.14
N ALA A 13 -16.10 3.83 -39.47
CA ALA A 13 -15.82 3.52 -38.08
C ALA A 13 -14.35 3.14 -37.84
N CYS A 14 -13.75 2.32 -38.72
CA CYS A 14 -12.34 1.96 -38.65
C CYS A 14 -11.40 3.14 -38.84
N THR A 15 -11.71 4.02 -39.79
CA THR A 15 -10.91 5.23 -40.04
C THR A 15 -10.94 6.18 -38.83
N GLN A 16 -12.14 6.35 -38.23
CA GLN A 16 -12.30 7.16 -37.03
C GLN A 16 -11.59 6.52 -35.83
N TYR A 17 -11.76 5.21 -35.62
CA TYR A 17 -11.10 4.46 -34.55
C TYR A 17 -9.58 4.60 -34.61
N ALA A 18 -8.97 4.39 -35.78
CA ALA A 18 -7.52 4.52 -35.95
C ALA A 18 -7.01 5.93 -35.62
N THR A 19 -7.74 6.95 -36.06
CA THR A 19 -7.39 8.36 -35.80
C THR A 19 -7.52 8.72 -34.32
N ASP A 20 -8.62 8.30 -33.70
CA ASP A 20 -8.91 8.59 -32.30
C ASP A 20 -7.95 7.84 -31.37
N PHE A 21 -7.69 6.56 -31.64
CA PHE A 21 -6.75 5.76 -30.86
C PHE A 21 -5.31 6.30 -30.98
N ALA A 22 -4.88 6.73 -32.17
CA ALA A 22 -3.57 7.35 -32.35
C ALA A 22 -3.44 8.67 -31.57
N THR A 23 -4.50 9.50 -31.55
CA THR A 23 -4.53 10.76 -30.81
C THR A 23 -4.52 10.52 -29.31
N TYR A 24 -5.40 9.63 -28.82
CA TYR A 24 -5.47 9.25 -27.42
C TYR A 24 -4.15 8.67 -26.91
N SER A 25 -3.56 7.72 -27.64
CA SER A 25 -2.28 7.12 -27.27
C SER A 25 -1.12 8.13 -27.23
N LYS A 26 -1.13 9.13 -28.11
CA LYS A 26 -0.14 10.22 -28.11
C LYS A 26 -0.32 11.16 -26.90
N ASP A 27 -1.56 11.46 -26.51
CA ASP A 27 -1.83 12.30 -25.34
C ASP A 27 -1.45 11.60 -24.04
N VAL A 28 -1.82 10.32 -23.88
CA VAL A 28 -1.44 9.50 -22.70
C VAL A 28 0.08 9.37 -22.58
N LYS A 29 0.78 9.03 -23.67
CA LYS A 29 2.27 8.97 -23.67
C LYS A 29 2.93 10.30 -23.33
N ALA A 30 2.26 11.42 -23.61
CA ALA A 30 2.73 12.76 -23.29
C ALA A 30 2.26 13.26 -21.91
N ASN A 31 1.58 12.42 -21.12
CA ASN A 31 0.95 12.76 -19.85
C ASN A 31 0.03 14.01 -19.94
N ARG A 32 -0.76 14.09 -21.02
CA ARG A 32 -1.73 15.16 -21.28
C ARG A 32 -3.15 14.59 -21.21
N GLU A 33 -4.09 15.42 -20.73
CA GLU A 33 -5.51 15.09 -20.74
C GLU A 33 -6.01 15.03 -22.20
N SER A 34 -6.55 13.88 -22.60
CA SER A 34 -7.12 13.70 -23.95
C SER A 34 -8.59 14.05 -23.96
N LYS A 35 -9.05 14.68 -25.06
CA LYS A 35 -10.48 14.91 -25.30
C LYS A 35 -11.23 13.64 -25.69
N ILE A 36 -10.50 12.60 -26.09
CA ILE A 36 -11.06 11.30 -26.48
C ILE A 36 -11.17 10.44 -25.23
N THR A 37 -12.35 9.86 -25.03
CA THR A 37 -12.63 9.03 -23.85
C THR A 37 -12.50 7.54 -24.19
N VAL A 38 -12.18 6.71 -23.18
CA VAL A 38 -12.11 5.25 -23.36
C VAL A 38 -13.44 4.65 -23.83
N PRO A 39 -14.62 5.03 -23.29
CA PRO A 39 -15.91 4.54 -23.81
C PRO A 39 -16.17 4.87 -25.28
N GLN A 40 -15.69 6.01 -25.78
CA GLN A 40 -15.75 6.35 -27.21
C GLN A 40 -14.88 5.41 -28.03
N LEU A 41 -13.65 5.12 -27.58
CA LEU A 41 -12.76 4.16 -28.25
C LEU A 41 -13.34 2.75 -28.27
N ILE A 42 -13.98 2.30 -27.20
CA ILE A 42 -14.67 1.00 -27.14
C ILE A 42 -15.79 0.95 -28.20
N THR A 43 -16.62 2.00 -28.25
CA THR A 43 -17.75 2.06 -29.18
C THR A 43 -17.30 2.02 -30.64
N LEU A 44 -16.28 2.80 -30.99
CA LEU A 44 -15.69 2.80 -32.34
C LEU A 44 -14.93 1.51 -32.64
N GLY A 45 -14.21 0.97 -31.64
CA GLY A 45 -13.47 -0.27 -31.75
C GLY A 45 -14.38 -1.46 -32.07
N LYS A 46 -15.53 -1.56 -31.39
CA LYS A 46 -16.55 -2.57 -31.68
C LYS A 46 -17.10 -2.44 -33.10
N ALA A 47 -17.47 -1.23 -33.50
CA ALA A 47 -18.01 -0.98 -34.85
C ALA A 47 -17.00 -1.30 -35.97
N CYS A 48 -15.70 -1.15 -35.70
CA CYS A 48 -14.65 -1.47 -36.66
C CYS A 48 -14.24 -2.95 -36.63
N ARG A 49 -13.80 -3.44 -35.47
CA ARG A 49 -13.12 -4.74 -35.30
C ARG A 49 -14.08 -5.89 -35.08
N GLN A 50 -15.37 -5.61 -34.84
CA GLN A 50 -16.43 -6.61 -34.71
C GLN A 50 -17.57 -6.43 -35.72
N ALA A 51 -17.26 -5.80 -36.86
CA ALA A 51 -18.23 -5.62 -37.94
C ALA A 51 -18.68 -7.00 -38.49
N PRO A 52 -20.00 -7.24 -38.67
CA PRO A 52 -20.50 -8.51 -39.19
C PRO A 52 -19.94 -8.90 -40.55
N GLN A 53 -19.56 -7.92 -41.39
CA GLN A 53 -19.01 -8.12 -42.73
C GLN A 53 -17.55 -8.62 -42.73
N LEU A 54 -16.92 -8.79 -41.56
CA LEU A 54 -15.56 -9.32 -41.47
C LEU A 54 -15.46 -10.78 -41.87
N VAL A 55 -16.52 -11.55 -41.67
CA VAL A 55 -16.62 -12.96 -42.06
C VAL A 55 -17.99 -13.24 -42.65
N ALA A 56 -18.10 -14.27 -43.48
CA ALA A 56 -19.40 -14.68 -44.00
C ALA A 56 -20.23 -15.30 -42.87
N SER A 57 -21.50 -14.89 -42.75
CA SER A 57 -22.41 -15.47 -41.77
C SER A 57 -22.81 -16.90 -42.18
N ALA A 58 -22.96 -17.78 -41.19
CA ALA A 58 -23.32 -19.18 -41.41
C ALA A 58 -24.72 -19.35 -42.07
N ASP A 59 -25.62 -18.40 -41.85
CA ASP A 59 -26.95 -18.35 -42.47
C ASP A 59 -26.98 -17.71 -43.86
N GLY A 60 -25.81 -17.25 -44.36
CA GLY A 60 -25.66 -16.63 -45.67
C GLY A 60 -26.24 -15.22 -45.79
N THR A 61 -26.72 -14.61 -44.70
CA THR A 61 -27.33 -13.27 -44.74
C THR A 61 -26.31 -12.14 -44.88
N VAL A 62 -25.08 -12.37 -44.43
CA VAL A 62 -23.97 -11.42 -44.51
C VAL A 62 -22.81 -12.06 -45.27
N GLN A 63 -22.34 -11.38 -46.31
CA GLN A 63 -21.15 -11.78 -47.07
C GLN A 63 -19.92 -11.08 -46.51
N ALA A 64 -18.77 -11.76 -46.56
CA ALA A 64 -17.49 -11.15 -46.20
C ALA A 64 -17.11 -10.05 -47.19
N ASP A 65 -16.77 -8.87 -46.69
CA ASP A 65 -16.33 -7.73 -47.50
C ASP A 65 -14.82 -7.49 -47.31
N GLN A 66 -14.05 -7.67 -48.39
CA GLN A 66 -12.60 -7.49 -48.38
C GLN A 66 -12.17 -6.07 -48.00
N ASN A 67 -12.96 -5.04 -48.34
CA ASN A 67 -12.63 -3.66 -48.00
C ASN A 67 -12.78 -3.41 -46.49
N VAL A 68 -13.83 -3.99 -45.88
CA VAL A 68 -14.05 -3.92 -44.43
C VAL A 68 -12.94 -4.66 -43.69
N GLN A 69 -12.56 -5.85 -44.17
CA GLN A 69 -11.44 -6.62 -43.62
C GLN A 69 -10.13 -5.82 -43.65
N GLN A 70 -9.80 -5.23 -44.80
CA GLN A 70 -8.58 -4.41 -44.94
C GLN A 70 -8.61 -3.18 -44.02
N ALA A 71 -9.76 -2.49 -43.93
CA ALA A 71 -9.92 -1.34 -43.06
C ALA A 71 -9.75 -1.71 -41.58
N ALA A 72 -10.34 -2.81 -41.13
CA ALA A 72 -10.25 -3.27 -39.74
C ALA A 72 -8.85 -3.76 -39.37
N VAL A 73 -8.20 -4.52 -40.24
CA VAL A 73 -6.80 -4.95 -40.06
C VAL A 73 -5.86 -3.74 -40.01
N ALA A 74 -6.04 -2.76 -40.90
CA ALA A 74 -5.23 -1.55 -40.92
C ALA A 74 -5.44 -0.67 -39.67
N ALA A 75 -6.68 -0.58 -39.18
CA ALA A 75 -7.02 0.19 -37.98
C ALA A 75 -6.57 -0.49 -36.68
N THR A 76 -6.36 -1.81 -36.69
CA THR A 76 -5.89 -2.56 -35.53
C THR A 76 -4.38 -2.37 -35.38
N THR A 77 -3.99 -1.77 -34.24
CA THR A 77 -2.58 -1.50 -33.91
C THR A 77 -2.08 -2.54 -32.91
N CYS A 78 -1.11 -3.36 -33.32
CA CYS A 78 -0.54 -4.43 -32.51
C CYS A 78 0.59 -3.92 -31.60
N ALA A 79 0.31 -2.86 -30.86
CA ALA A 79 1.33 -2.16 -30.11
C ALA A 79 1.70 -2.93 -28.82
N THR A 80 2.70 -3.79 -28.90
CA THR A 80 3.34 -4.39 -27.72
C THR A 80 4.08 -3.30 -26.92
N GLY A 81 3.74 -3.11 -25.65
CA GLY A 81 4.44 -2.20 -24.75
C GLY A 81 4.06 -0.72 -24.80
N THR A 82 2.90 -0.36 -25.37
CA THR A 82 2.35 0.99 -25.16
C THR A 82 1.67 1.12 -23.81
N GLN A 83 1.85 2.27 -23.13
CA GLN A 83 1.12 2.57 -21.89
C GLN A 83 -0.42 2.61 -22.06
N VAL A 84 -0.90 2.55 -23.30
CA VAL A 84 -2.31 2.43 -23.65
C VAL A 84 -2.54 0.99 -24.10
N GLY A 85 -3.33 0.25 -23.32
CA GLY A 85 -3.80 -1.09 -23.67
C GLY A 85 -4.86 -1.07 -24.76
N ASP A 86 -5.21 -2.26 -25.28
CA ASP A 86 -6.30 -2.41 -26.24
C ASP A 86 -7.66 -2.10 -25.56
N PRO A 87 -8.44 -1.12 -26.04
CA PRO A 87 -9.71 -0.73 -25.42
C PRO A 87 -10.75 -1.85 -25.46
N LEU A 88 -10.62 -2.85 -26.34
CA LEU A 88 -11.57 -3.96 -26.42
C LEU A 88 -11.32 -5.07 -25.39
N VAL A 89 -10.21 -5.06 -24.66
CA VAL A 89 -9.96 -5.99 -23.55
C VAL A 89 -11.13 -5.96 -22.56
N GLY A 90 -11.77 -7.12 -22.37
CA GLY A 90 -12.94 -7.28 -21.49
C GLY A 90 -14.22 -6.60 -21.97
N ASN A 91 -14.22 -6.05 -23.19
CA ASN A 91 -15.35 -5.32 -23.75
C ASN A 91 -15.85 -5.93 -25.06
N ASP A 92 -15.13 -6.84 -25.72
CA ASP A 92 -15.55 -7.50 -26.95
C ASP A 92 -16.81 -8.38 -26.76
N ASP A 93 -17.58 -8.55 -27.83
CA ASP A 93 -18.70 -9.51 -27.88
C ASP A 93 -18.25 -10.83 -28.54
N PRO A 94 -18.20 -11.96 -27.80
CA PRO A 94 -17.76 -13.26 -28.35
C PRO A 94 -18.63 -13.77 -29.51
N LYS A 95 -19.85 -13.27 -29.66
CA LYS A 95 -20.78 -13.70 -30.72
C LYS A 95 -20.53 -13.00 -32.06
N LEU A 96 -19.68 -11.98 -32.06
CA LEU A 96 -19.31 -11.24 -33.26
C LEU A 96 -17.91 -11.64 -33.73
N PRO A 97 -17.60 -11.42 -35.02
CA PRO A 97 -16.23 -11.57 -35.51
C PRO A 97 -15.28 -10.65 -34.77
N LEU A 98 -13.97 -10.91 -34.84
CA LEU A 98 -12.97 -10.08 -34.17
C LEU A 98 -11.70 -9.96 -35.01
N VAL A 99 -11.21 -8.74 -35.19
CA VAL A 99 -9.83 -8.51 -35.63
C VAL A 99 -8.93 -8.35 -34.41
N ALA A 100 -7.95 -9.22 -34.25
CA ALA A 100 -7.07 -9.26 -33.10
C ALA A 100 -5.60 -9.44 -33.52
N CYS A 101 -4.68 -9.02 -32.65
CA CYS A 101 -3.26 -9.26 -32.82
C CYS A 101 -2.82 -10.50 -32.05
N ASP A 102 -1.72 -11.12 -32.44
CA ASP A 102 -0.99 -12.03 -31.55
C ASP A 102 -0.34 -11.28 -30.37
N GLN A 103 0.07 -12.04 -29.36
CA GLN A 103 0.74 -11.50 -28.17
C GLN A 103 2.05 -10.76 -28.50
N ASP A 104 2.77 -11.20 -29.53
CA ASP A 104 4.03 -10.57 -29.96
C ASP A 104 3.80 -9.33 -30.85
N GLY A 105 2.56 -9.09 -31.28
CA GLY A 105 2.16 -8.06 -32.22
C GLY A 105 2.72 -8.22 -33.64
N SER A 106 3.19 -9.41 -33.98
CA SER A 106 3.78 -9.77 -35.28
C SER A 106 2.73 -10.08 -36.34
N ALA A 107 1.55 -10.57 -35.93
CA ALA A 107 0.49 -11.00 -36.83
C ALA A 107 -0.87 -10.39 -36.46
N ARG A 108 -1.72 -10.21 -37.47
CA ARG A 108 -3.11 -9.81 -37.33
C ARG A 108 -4.00 -10.91 -37.87
N TYR A 109 -5.00 -11.28 -37.09
CA TYR A 109 -5.96 -12.33 -37.40
C TYR A 109 -7.34 -11.73 -37.59
N ILE A 110 -8.08 -12.28 -38.55
CA ILE A 110 -9.52 -12.08 -38.69
C ILE A 110 -10.17 -13.36 -38.17
N LEU A 111 -10.90 -13.22 -37.08
CA LEU A 111 -11.49 -14.33 -36.34
C LEU A 111 -12.99 -14.35 -36.61
N GLY A 112 -13.53 -15.55 -36.76
CA GLY A 112 -14.98 -15.76 -36.67
C GLY A 112 -15.47 -15.61 -35.22
N PRO A 113 -16.80 -15.62 -35.01
CA PRO A 113 -17.38 -15.69 -33.68
C PRO A 113 -16.82 -16.86 -32.86
N ALA A 114 -16.76 -16.69 -31.55
CA ALA A 114 -16.38 -17.75 -30.64
C ALA A 114 -17.40 -18.90 -30.71
N PHE A 115 -16.90 -20.11 -31.01
CA PHE A 115 -17.71 -21.33 -31.02
C PHE A 115 -17.58 -22.13 -29.73
N LEU A 116 -16.51 -21.89 -28.94
CA LEU A 116 -16.26 -22.53 -27.66
C LEU A 116 -15.74 -21.47 -26.68
N GLU A 117 -16.45 -21.30 -25.56
CA GLU A 117 -16.07 -20.37 -24.50
C GLU A 117 -15.16 -21.04 -23.46
N GLY A 118 -14.30 -20.26 -22.81
CA GLY A 118 -13.41 -20.75 -21.75
C GLY A 118 -14.13 -21.32 -20.52
N THR A 119 -15.45 -21.06 -20.37
CA THR A 119 -16.30 -21.67 -19.33
C THR A 119 -16.45 -23.18 -19.46
N GLN A 120 -16.06 -23.75 -20.61
CA GLN A 120 -16.07 -25.19 -20.88
C GLN A 120 -14.73 -25.88 -20.60
N ILE A 121 -13.76 -25.17 -20.01
CA ILE A 121 -12.47 -25.74 -19.60
C ILE A 121 -12.62 -26.30 -18.18
N SER A 122 -12.31 -27.57 -17.98
CA SER A 122 -12.35 -28.25 -16.67
C SER A 122 -11.01 -28.15 -15.93
N ASP A 123 -9.89 -28.25 -16.66
CA ASP A 123 -8.56 -28.06 -16.10
C ASP A 123 -7.57 -27.56 -17.17
N ALA A 124 -6.51 -26.89 -16.72
CA ALA A 124 -5.40 -26.45 -17.54
C ALA A 124 -4.07 -26.65 -16.81
N ASN A 125 -3.09 -27.24 -17.48
CA ASN A 125 -1.76 -27.49 -16.91
C ASN A 125 -0.64 -27.19 -17.90
N ALA A 126 0.45 -26.61 -17.39
CA ALA A 126 1.68 -26.43 -18.15
C ALA A 126 2.55 -27.69 -18.09
N SER A 127 3.03 -28.15 -19.24
CA SER A 127 3.92 -29.31 -19.34
C SER A 127 5.03 -29.07 -20.37
N VAL A 128 6.10 -29.85 -20.27
CA VAL A 128 7.15 -29.83 -21.31
C VAL A 128 6.59 -30.46 -22.57
N ASP A 129 6.82 -29.85 -23.74
CA ASP A 129 6.39 -30.41 -25.01
C ASP A 129 7.07 -31.77 -25.26
N PRO A 130 6.32 -32.89 -25.33
CA PRO A 130 6.92 -34.20 -25.60
C PRO A 130 7.43 -34.35 -27.04
N ASN A 131 6.97 -33.51 -27.97
CA ASN A 131 7.28 -33.61 -29.40
C ASN A 131 8.13 -32.44 -29.93
N GLY A 132 8.56 -31.53 -29.05
CA GLY A 132 9.16 -30.25 -29.44
C GLY A 132 10.13 -29.69 -28.41
N VAL A 133 10.33 -28.38 -28.50
CA VAL A 133 11.16 -27.59 -27.58
C VAL A 133 10.27 -26.59 -26.88
N GLY A 134 10.46 -26.44 -25.57
CA GLY A 134 9.71 -25.50 -24.73
C GLY A 134 8.55 -26.15 -23.98
N TYR A 135 7.62 -25.32 -23.55
CA TYR A 135 6.45 -25.72 -22.78
C TYR A 135 5.18 -25.55 -23.61
N VAL A 136 4.17 -26.37 -23.29
CA VAL A 136 2.83 -26.33 -23.84
C VAL A 136 1.80 -26.30 -22.71
N VAL A 137 0.61 -25.81 -23.02
CA VAL A 137 -0.52 -25.85 -22.07
C VAL A 137 -1.50 -26.93 -22.52
N ASN A 138 -1.67 -27.95 -21.69
CA ASN A 138 -2.71 -28.96 -21.90
C ASN A 138 -4.01 -28.46 -21.29
N LEU A 139 -5.07 -28.55 -22.09
CA LEU A 139 -6.43 -28.23 -21.71
C LEU A 139 -7.26 -29.50 -21.66
N GLU A 140 -8.05 -29.62 -20.61
CA GLU A 140 -9.12 -30.59 -20.48
C GLU A 140 -10.45 -29.82 -20.53
N PHE A 141 -11.38 -30.31 -21.34
CA PHE A 141 -12.71 -29.74 -21.46
C PHE A 141 -13.72 -30.50 -20.63
N GLU A 142 -14.75 -29.79 -20.20
CA GLU A 142 -16.00 -30.39 -19.75
C GLU A 142 -16.64 -31.24 -20.85
N SER A 143 -17.55 -32.14 -20.48
CA SER A 143 -18.13 -33.10 -21.44
C SER A 143 -18.80 -32.43 -22.65
N GLU A 144 -19.45 -31.28 -22.45
CA GLU A 144 -20.08 -30.51 -23.52
C GLU A 144 -19.05 -29.80 -24.40
N GLY A 145 -18.06 -29.13 -23.79
CA GLY A 145 -16.97 -28.48 -24.51
C GLY A 145 -16.15 -29.46 -25.36
N GLY A 146 -15.85 -30.64 -24.83
CA GLY A 146 -15.16 -31.70 -25.54
C GLY A 146 -15.91 -32.17 -26.79
N ARG A 147 -17.25 -32.24 -26.73
CA ARG A 147 -18.09 -32.57 -27.89
C ARG A 147 -18.09 -31.46 -28.93
N ILE A 148 -18.29 -30.21 -28.52
CA ILE A 148 -18.26 -29.04 -29.41
C ILE A 148 -16.89 -28.94 -30.13
N TRP A 149 -15.80 -29.14 -29.38
CA TRP A 149 -14.45 -29.13 -29.93
C TRP A 149 -14.21 -30.28 -30.93
N ALA A 150 -14.68 -31.48 -30.61
CA ALA A 150 -14.58 -32.64 -31.50
C ALA A 150 -15.34 -32.41 -32.82
N ASP A 151 -16.59 -31.94 -32.74
CA ASP A 151 -17.43 -31.65 -33.92
C ASP A 151 -16.79 -30.55 -34.77
N TYR A 152 -16.27 -29.48 -34.14
CA TYR A 152 -15.62 -28.38 -34.84
C TYR A 152 -14.35 -28.82 -35.56
N THR A 153 -13.46 -29.55 -34.87
CA THR A 153 -12.19 -30.01 -35.47
C THR A 153 -12.41 -31.02 -36.58
N GLN A 154 -13.47 -31.83 -36.51
CA GLN A 154 -13.83 -32.77 -37.58
C GLN A 154 -14.22 -32.08 -38.89
N SER A 155 -14.93 -30.95 -38.84
CA SER A 155 -15.37 -30.24 -40.04
C SER A 155 -14.40 -29.17 -40.57
N HIS A 156 -13.33 -28.86 -39.81
CA HIS A 156 -12.39 -27.77 -40.12
C HIS A 156 -10.92 -28.24 -40.25
N VAL A 157 -10.68 -29.51 -40.57
CA VAL A 157 -9.33 -30.02 -40.85
C VAL A 157 -8.67 -29.20 -41.96
N GLY A 158 -7.42 -28.78 -41.74
CA GLY A 158 -6.64 -27.90 -42.61
C GLY A 158 -6.89 -26.40 -42.39
N GLN A 159 -7.74 -26.02 -41.43
CA GLN A 159 -7.96 -24.63 -41.03
C GLN A 159 -7.29 -24.33 -39.68
N GLN A 160 -7.13 -23.05 -39.33
CA GLN A 160 -6.57 -22.64 -38.05
C GLN A 160 -7.66 -22.45 -37.00
N ALA A 161 -7.43 -22.95 -35.79
CA ALA A 161 -8.25 -22.64 -34.62
C ALA A 161 -7.48 -21.69 -33.70
N ALA A 162 -7.98 -20.47 -33.52
CA ALA A 162 -7.35 -19.49 -32.66
C ALA A 162 -7.82 -19.62 -31.21
N PHE A 163 -6.87 -19.62 -30.27
CA PHE A 163 -7.09 -19.44 -28.86
C PHE A 163 -6.89 -17.97 -28.52
N VAL A 164 -7.95 -17.32 -28.03
CA VAL A 164 -8.00 -15.88 -27.80
C VAL A 164 -8.21 -15.61 -26.32
N LEU A 165 -7.41 -14.71 -25.76
CA LEU A 165 -7.52 -14.24 -24.38
C LEU A 165 -7.45 -12.71 -24.38
N ASP A 166 -8.41 -12.05 -23.77
CA ASP A 166 -8.45 -10.58 -23.64
C ASP A 166 -8.22 -9.86 -24.98
N THR A 167 -8.95 -10.27 -26.03
CA THR A 167 -8.82 -9.72 -27.39
C THR A 167 -7.42 -9.93 -28.04
N GLN A 168 -6.57 -10.80 -27.49
CA GLN A 168 -5.28 -11.18 -28.07
C GLN A 168 -5.23 -12.66 -28.43
N VAL A 169 -4.65 -12.97 -29.60
CA VAL A 169 -4.44 -14.34 -30.06
C VAL A 169 -3.21 -14.91 -29.37
N VAL A 170 -3.43 -15.89 -28.49
CA VAL A 170 -2.36 -16.60 -27.78
C VAL A 170 -1.69 -17.61 -28.70
N SER A 171 -2.49 -18.32 -29.50
CA SER A 171 -2.01 -19.23 -30.53
C SER A 171 -3.09 -19.46 -31.59
N ALA A 172 -2.67 -19.81 -32.82
CA ALA A 172 -3.58 -20.17 -33.91
C ALA A 172 -3.06 -21.39 -34.69
N PRO A 173 -2.95 -22.58 -34.05
CA PRO A 173 -2.48 -23.79 -34.71
C PRO A 173 -3.44 -24.27 -35.80
N GLU A 174 -2.88 -24.97 -36.80
CA GLU A 174 -3.66 -25.67 -37.83
C GLU A 174 -4.22 -26.99 -37.29
N ILE A 175 -5.50 -27.24 -37.58
CA ILE A 175 -6.19 -28.49 -37.24
C ILE A 175 -5.74 -29.58 -38.21
N ARG A 176 -4.89 -30.51 -37.74
CA ARG A 176 -4.35 -31.60 -38.57
C ARG A 176 -5.27 -32.81 -38.66
N GLU A 177 -6.01 -33.08 -37.60
CA GLU A 177 -6.95 -34.19 -37.47
C GLU A 177 -8.06 -33.84 -36.48
N ALA A 178 -9.13 -34.64 -36.47
CA ALA A 178 -10.24 -34.46 -35.53
C ALA A 178 -9.81 -34.85 -34.10
N ILE A 179 -10.05 -33.96 -33.13
CA ILE A 179 -9.64 -34.15 -31.73
C ILE A 179 -10.88 -34.53 -30.91
N SER A 180 -11.10 -35.83 -30.72
CA SER A 180 -12.28 -36.39 -30.02
C SER A 180 -12.04 -36.77 -28.56
N GLY A 181 -10.82 -36.56 -28.04
CA GLY A 181 -10.42 -37.02 -26.70
C GLY A 181 -10.88 -36.15 -25.52
N GLY A 182 -11.56 -35.03 -25.77
CA GLY A 182 -11.95 -34.08 -24.71
C GLY A 182 -10.78 -33.26 -24.13
N SER A 183 -9.57 -33.44 -24.65
CA SER A 183 -8.37 -32.69 -24.29
C SER A 183 -7.69 -32.13 -25.53
N THR A 184 -7.04 -30.99 -25.41
CA THR A 184 -6.22 -30.39 -26.48
C THR A 184 -4.96 -29.75 -25.91
N THR A 185 -3.98 -29.49 -26.76
CA THR A 185 -2.73 -28.86 -26.36
C THR A 185 -2.58 -27.53 -27.10
N ILE A 186 -2.37 -26.46 -26.34
CA ILE A 186 -2.01 -25.14 -26.85
C ILE A 186 -0.48 -25.08 -26.98
N SER A 187 -0.01 -24.95 -28.21
CA SER A 187 1.39 -24.70 -28.55
C SER A 187 1.55 -23.26 -29.08
N GLY A 188 2.60 -22.54 -28.66
CA GLY A 188 2.86 -21.15 -29.02
C GLY A 188 4.27 -20.68 -28.62
N GLY A 189 4.50 -19.37 -28.48
CA GLY A 189 5.79 -18.82 -28.02
C GLY A 189 6.87 -18.66 -29.11
N GLY A 190 6.47 -18.42 -30.36
CA GLY A 190 7.40 -18.27 -31.48
C GLY A 190 8.15 -19.56 -31.84
N GLN A 191 9.38 -19.44 -32.36
CA GLN A 191 10.18 -20.60 -32.79
C GLN A 191 10.67 -21.50 -31.62
N GLY A 192 10.48 -21.10 -30.37
CA GLY A 192 11.07 -21.76 -29.19
C GLY A 192 10.11 -22.44 -28.22
N GLY A 193 8.79 -22.39 -28.46
CA GLY A 193 7.79 -22.82 -27.48
C GLY A 193 7.57 -21.78 -26.38
N PHE A 194 6.56 -21.96 -25.52
CA PHE A 194 6.41 -21.12 -24.33
C PHE A 194 7.57 -21.34 -23.35
N SER A 195 7.97 -20.30 -22.61
CA SER A 195 8.77 -20.48 -21.41
C SER A 195 7.97 -21.15 -20.29
N ASN A 196 8.66 -21.65 -19.24
CA ASN A 196 7.97 -22.29 -18.11
C ASN A 196 7.00 -21.33 -17.40
N ASP A 197 7.41 -20.08 -17.20
CA ASP A 197 6.63 -19.07 -16.49
C ASP A 197 5.44 -18.61 -17.33
N GLU A 198 5.61 -18.42 -18.65
CA GLU A 198 4.51 -18.09 -19.56
C GLU A 198 3.46 -19.19 -19.63
N ALA A 199 3.90 -20.45 -19.81
CA ALA A 199 2.99 -21.59 -19.86
C ALA A 199 2.21 -21.75 -18.55
N ARG A 200 2.88 -21.57 -17.40
CA ARG A 200 2.23 -21.62 -16.08
C ARG A 200 1.21 -20.50 -15.90
N SER A 201 1.60 -19.27 -16.19
CA SER A 201 0.71 -18.10 -16.09
C SER A 201 -0.52 -18.27 -16.99
N LEU A 202 -0.32 -18.72 -18.24
CA LEU A 202 -1.41 -19.00 -19.17
C LEU A 202 -2.31 -20.13 -18.66
N ALA A 203 -1.75 -21.23 -18.15
CA ALA A 203 -2.53 -22.32 -17.58
C ALA A 203 -3.35 -21.86 -16.37
N GLU A 204 -2.80 -21.02 -15.49
CA GLU A 204 -3.53 -20.47 -14.35
C GLU A 204 -4.71 -19.60 -14.79
N VAL A 205 -4.50 -18.69 -15.75
CA VAL A 205 -5.58 -17.85 -16.29
C VAL A 205 -6.70 -18.70 -16.91
N LEU A 206 -6.34 -19.72 -17.69
CA LEU A 206 -7.32 -20.62 -18.31
C LEU A 206 -8.05 -21.51 -17.28
N LYS A 207 -7.36 -21.94 -16.22
CA LYS A 207 -7.92 -22.76 -15.15
C LYS A 207 -8.94 -22.02 -14.29
N TYR A 208 -8.67 -20.76 -13.96
CA TYR A 208 -9.58 -19.96 -13.13
C TYR A 208 -10.69 -19.30 -13.97
N GLY A 209 -10.55 -19.28 -15.29
CA GLY A 209 -11.55 -18.76 -16.22
C GLY A 209 -11.61 -17.23 -16.25
N SER A 210 -12.58 -16.69 -16.99
CA SER A 210 -12.79 -15.25 -17.06
C SER A 210 -13.38 -14.71 -15.76
N LEU A 211 -12.80 -13.61 -15.25
CA LEU A 211 -13.44 -12.87 -14.17
C LEU A 211 -14.73 -12.21 -14.69
N PRO A 212 -15.87 -12.39 -14.02
CA PRO A 212 -17.16 -11.86 -14.49
C PRO A 212 -17.30 -10.33 -14.40
N LEU A 213 -16.29 -9.63 -13.87
CA LEU A 213 -16.28 -8.18 -13.67
C LEU A 213 -14.90 -7.62 -14.02
N SER A 214 -14.87 -6.53 -14.79
CA SER A 214 -13.65 -5.73 -14.98
C SER A 214 -13.41 -4.87 -13.74
N PHE A 215 -12.20 -4.97 -13.18
CA PHE A 215 -11.78 -4.13 -12.06
C PHE A 215 -10.94 -2.97 -12.59
N GLU A 216 -11.31 -1.74 -12.24
CA GLU A 216 -10.36 -0.63 -12.34
C GLU A 216 -9.40 -0.72 -11.15
N SER A 217 -8.10 -0.69 -11.43
CA SER A 217 -7.08 -0.70 -10.38
C SER A 217 -7.21 0.60 -9.57
N SER A 218 -7.82 0.51 -8.39
CA SER A 218 -7.77 1.60 -7.41
C SER A 218 -6.31 1.81 -7.01
N GLU A 219 -5.91 3.07 -6.87
CA GLU A 219 -4.55 3.58 -6.66
C GLU A 219 -3.64 2.60 -5.90
N ALA A 220 -2.83 1.85 -6.65
CA ALA A 220 -1.91 0.87 -6.10
C ALA A 220 -0.55 1.52 -5.89
N GLU A 221 -0.30 2.02 -4.68
CA GLU A 221 1.05 2.47 -4.30
C GLU A 221 1.95 1.26 -4.05
N THR A 222 2.86 1.00 -4.98
CA THR A 222 3.91 0.00 -4.80
C THR A 222 5.12 0.64 -4.13
N VAL A 223 5.30 0.40 -2.84
CA VAL A 223 6.45 0.89 -2.08
C VAL A 223 7.54 -0.18 -2.08
N SER A 224 8.74 0.17 -2.57
CA SER A 224 9.86 -0.75 -2.57
C SER A 224 10.40 -0.99 -1.15
N ALA A 225 10.85 -2.21 -0.88
CA ALA A 225 11.46 -2.56 0.41
C ALA A 225 12.70 -1.70 0.74
N THR A 226 13.44 -1.27 -0.29
CA THR A 226 14.61 -0.40 -0.12
C THR A 226 14.24 0.99 0.39
N LEU A 227 13.13 1.56 -0.09
CA LEU A 227 12.64 2.85 0.39
C LEU A 227 12.16 2.76 1.84
N GLY A 228 11.46 1.68 2.19
CA GLY A 228 11.02 1.41 3.56
C GLY A 228 12.18 1.32 4.56
N LEU A 229 13.24 0.60 4.21
CA LEU A 229 14.46 0.49 5.04
C LEU A 229 15.14 1.85 5.22
N ALA A 230 15.30 2.62 4.14
CA ALA A 230 15.90 3.95 4.21
C ALA A 230 15.10 4.91 5.11
N SER A 231 13.76 4.86 5.04
CA SER A 231 12.90 5.67 5.91
C SER A 231 12.96 5.25 7.38
N LEU A 232 13.04 3.95 7.66
CA LEU A 232 13.22 3.44 9.02
C LEU A 232 14.57 3.91 9.61
N GLU A 233 15.66 3.78 8.85
CA GLU A 233 16.98 4.22 9.28
C GLU A 233 17.00 5.73 9.55
N ALA A 234 16.45 6.53 8.64
CA ALA A 234 16.31 7.98 8.83
C ALA A 234 15.48 8.32 10.09
N GLY A 235 14.39 7.59 10.33
CA GLY A 235 13.55 7.75 11.54
C GLY A 235 14.31 7.41 12.83
N LEU A 236 15.09 6.33 12.84
CA LEU A 236 15.92 5.95 13.99
C LEU A 236 17.01 6.97 14.28
N ILE A 237 17.67 7.48 13.23
CA ILE A 237 18.69 8.54 13.37
C ILE A 237 18.06 9.82 13.92
N ALA A 238 16.92 10.25 13.36
CA ALA A 238 16.19 11.42 13.84
C ALA A 238 15.76 11.27 15.30
N GLY A 239 15.22 10.09 15.68
CA GLY A 239 14.86 9.76 17.05
C GLY A 239 16.06 9.79 18.00
N ALA A 240 17.21 9.22 17.59
CA ALA A 240 18.43 9.21 18.39
C ALA A 240 18.99 10.62 18.61
N ILE A 241 18.99 11.47 17.57
CA ILE A 241 19.41 12.88 17.67
C ILE A 241 18.45 13.64 18.60
N GLY A 242 17.14 13.48 18.43
CA GLY A 242 16.13 14.10 19.28
C GLY A 242 16.30 13.71 20.75
N LEU A 243 16.47 12.41 21.03
CA LEU A 243 16.73 11.88 22.36
C LEU A 243 18.01 12.48 22.97
N ALA A 244 19.09 12.56 22.19
CA ALA A 244 20.35 13.13 22.65
C ALA A 244 20.23 14.63 22.97
N LEU A 245 19.49 15.40 22.17
CA LEU A 245 19.23 16.82 22.43
C LEU A 245 18.41 17.03 23.69
N VAL A 246 17.33 16.26 23.88
CA VAL A 246 16.51 16.28 25.10
C VAL A 246 17.37 15.93 26.32
N PHE A 247 18.17 14.87 26.24
CA PHE A 247 19.09 14.47 27.30
C PHE A 247 20.09 15.58 27.64
N LEU A 248 20.73 16.17 26.63
CA LEU A 248 21.69 17.25 26.81
C LEU A 248 21.04 18.47 27.47
N TYR A 249 19.85 18.86 27.01
CA TYR A 249 19.09 19.94 27.61
C TYR A 249 18.79 19.66 29.10
N CYS A 250 18.29 18.46 29.41
CA CYS A 250 18.00 18.07 30.78
C CYS A 250 19.26 18.05 31.66
N LEU A 251 20.39 17.58 31.12
CA LEU A 251 21.67 17.53 31.83
C LEU A 251 22.20 18.94 32.12
N LEU A 252 22.17 19.85 31.14
CA LEU A 252 22.63 21.23 31.32
C LEU A 252 21.75 22.02 32.29
N TYR A 253 20.43 21.88 32.17
CA TYR A 253 19.47 22.65 32.98
C TYR A 253 19.29 22.06 34.39
N TYR A 254 19.18 20.74 34.53
CA TYR A 254 18.89 20.06 35.81
C TYR A 254 20.09 19.35 36.45
N ARG A 255 21.28 19.33 35.81
CA ARG A 255 22.51 18.69 36.33
C ARG A 255 22.26 17.23 36.76
N MET A 256 22.49 16.86 38.02
CA MET A 256 22.33 15.48 38.48
C MET A 256 20.88 15.00 38.50
N LEU A 257 19.89 15.91 38.58
CA LEU A 257 18.49 15.55 38.33
C LEU A 257 18.27 15.17 36.86
N GLY A 258 19.05 15.75 35.93
CA GLY A 258 19.06 15.39 34.51
C GLY A 258 19.49 13.94 34.25
N ILE A 259 20.40 13.39 35.08
CA ILE A 259 20.79 11.97 35.00
C ILE A 259 19.61 11.06 35.39
N LEU A 260 18.82 11.46 36.40
CA LEU A 260 17.60 10.73 36.78
C LEU A 260 16.54 10.80 35.69
N THR A 261 16.42 11.94 35.00
CA THR A 261 15.57 12.09 33.81
C THR A 261 15.98 11.11 32.72
N ALA A 262 17.28 11.03 32.43
CA ALA A 262 17.82 10.16 31.40
C ALA A 262 17.55 8.68 31.69
N LEU A 263 17.79 8.26 32.93
CA LEU A 263 17.49 6.91 33.37
C LEU A 263 15.99 6.60 33.24
N SER A 264 15.13 7.55 33.61
CA SER A 264 13.67 7.40 33.47
C SER A 264 13.25 7.27 32.00
N LEU A 265 13.87 8.06 31.11
CA LEU A 265 13.58 8.05 29.67
C LEU A 265 14.05 6.74 29.00
N VAL A 266 15.20 6.20 29.41
CA VAL A 266 15.67 4.88 28.95
C VAL A 266 14.71 3.77 29.42
N LEU A 267 14.30 3.78 30.69
CA LEU A 267 13.32 2.81 31.19
C LEU A 267 11.96 2.95 30.49
N SER A 268 11.55 4.19 30.17
CA SER A 268 10.37 4.45 29.35
C SER A 268 10.49 3.78 27.98
N GLY A 269 11.62 3.97 27.30
CA GLY A 269 11.90 3.32 26.01
C GLY A 269 11.85 1.80 26.07
N ILE A 270 12.36 1.19 27.14
CA ILE A 270 12.28 -0.26 27.36
C ILE A 270 10.81 -0.72 27.50
N ILE A 271 10.00 0.01 28.26
CA ILE A 271 8.58 -0.32 28.45
C ILE A 271 7.79 -0.15 27.14
N VAL A 272 8.05 0.93 26.40
CA VAL A 272 7.45 1.16 25.07
C VAL A 272 7.85 0.05 24.09
N PHE A 273 9.13 -0.32 24.06
CA PHE A 273 9.61 -1.42 23.22
C PHE A 273 8.98 -2.77 23.60
N ALA A 274 8.88 -3.06 24.90
CA ALA A 274 8.22 -4.28 25.38
C ALA A 274 6.74 -4.31 25.00
N ALA A 275 6.04 -3.18 25.10
CA ALA A 275 4.66 -3.04 24.65
C ALA A 275 4.54 -3.30 23.14
N LEU A 276 5.41 -2.73 22.32
CA LEU A 276 5.43 -2.96 20.87
C LEU A 276 5.61 -4.44 20.51
N VAL A 277 6.56 -5.14 21.14
CA VAL A 277 6.78 -6.57 20.91
C VAL A 277 5.55 -7.39 21.31
N LEU A 278 4.90 -7.04 22.41
CA LEU A 278 3.71 -7.74 22.89
C LEU A 278 2.51 -7.51 21.96
N LEU A 279 2.26 -6.27 21.55
CA LEU A 279 1.19 -5.93 20.61
C LEU A 279 1.43 -6.54 19.22
N GLY A 280 2.68 -6.55 18.75
CA GLY A 280 3.07 -7.20 17.51
C GLY A 280 2.74 -8.70 17.52
N ARG A 281 2.94 -9.36 18.66
CA ARG A 281 2.69 -10.81 18.77
C ARG A 281 1.22 -11.18 19.00
N TRP A 282 0.44 -10.32 19.64
CA TRP A 282 -0.96 -10.61 20.00
C TRP A 282 -1.95 -10.17 18.92
N ILE A 283 -1.75 -8.99 18.35
CA ILE A 283 -2.71 -8.35 17.44
C ILE A 283 -2.12 -8.23 16.03
N GLY A 284 -0.85 -8.64 15.82
CA GLY A 284 -0.17 -8.45 14.54
C GLY A 284 0.14 -6.99 14.28
N PHE A 285 0.32 -6.17 15.33
CA PHE A 285 0.63 -4.76 15.16
C PHE A 285 1.95 -4.56 14.42
N THR A 286 1.88 -3.89 13.26
CA THR A 286 3.03 -3.53 12.44
C THR A 286 3.36 -2.05 12.62
N LEU A 287 4.64 -1.75 12.85
CA LEU A 287 5.11 -0.38 12.95
C LEU A 287 5.34 0.20 11.55
N ASP A 288 4.56 1.22 11.19
CA ASP A 288 4.72 1.99 9.95
C ASP A 288 5.56 3.26 10.18
N LEU A 289 5.94 3.94 9.10
CA LEU A 289 6.76 5.15 9.16
C LEU A 289 6.08 6.28 9.94
N ALA A 290 4.78 6.46 9.74
CA ALA A 290 3.99 7.44 10.48
C ALA A 290 3.93 7.08 11.97
N GLY A 291 3.83 5.80 12.32
CA GLY A 291 3.95 5.28 13.67
C GLY A 291 5.29 5.63 14.33
N VAL A 292 6.42 5.50 13.59
CA VAL A 292 7.76 5.92 14.05
C VAL A 292 7.78 7.42 14.38
N ALA A 293 7.20 8.26 13.52
CA ALA A 293 7.10 9.70 13.78
C ALA A 293 6.31 10.00 15.06
N GLY A 294 5.23 9.26 15.32
CA GLY A 294 4.46 9.38 16.57
C GLY A 294 5.30 9.09 17.82
N PHE A 295 6.18 8.09 17.77
CA PHE A 295 7.12 7.82 18.87
C PHE A 295 8.20 8.90 19.03
N ILE A 296 8.69 9.49 17.93
CA ILE A 296 9.63 10.62 18.00
C ILE A 296 8.97 11.80 18.74
N VAL A 297 7.72 12.11 18.42
CA VAL A 297 6.95 13.14 19.14
C VAL A 297 6.75 12.76 20.61
N ALA A 298 6.46 11.48 20.90
CA ALA A 298 6.25 10.98 22.25
C ALA A 298 7.50 11.12 23.16
N ILE A 299 8.72 11.05 22.60
CA ILE A 299 9.96 11.32 23.36
C ILE A 299 9.95 12.74 23.94
N GLY A 300 9.46 13.72 23.18
CA GLY A 300 9.32 15.10 23.65
C GLY A 300 8.27 15.25 24.75
N ILE A 301 7.11 14.61 24.55
CA ILE A 301 5.99 14.66 25.51
C ILE A 301 6.37 14.01 26.85
N THR A 302 6.95 12.81 26.80
CA THR A 302 7.46 12.10 28.00
C THR A 302 8.51 12.93 28.74
N ALA A 303 9.38 13.65 28.03
CA ALA A 303 10.34 14.56 28.65
C ALA A 303 9.67 15.79 29.30
N ASP A 304 8.60 16.32 28.73
CA ASP A 304 7.82 17.43 29.30
C ASP A 304 7.20 17.05 30.66
N SER A 305 6.62 15.85 30.75
CA SER A 305 6.09 15.29 32.00
C SER A 305 7.14 15.30 33.12
N PHE A 306 8.40 14.99 32.79
CA PHE A 306 9.50 15.01 33.75
C PHE A 306 9.91 16.44 34.15
N VAL A 307 9.96 17.36 33.19
CA VAL A 307 10.25 18.79 33.42
C VAL A 307 9.22 19.39 34.37
N VAL A 308 7.93 19.15 34.14
CA VAL A 308 6.85 19.62 35.02
C VAL A 308 7.05 19.11 36.46
N PHE A 309 7.40 17.84 36.63
CA PHE A 309 7.65 17.28 37.97
C PHE A 309 8.85 17.95 38.67
N PHE A 310 9.95 18.18 37.96
CA PHE A 310 11.14 18.80 38.54
C PHE A 310 10.98 20.29 38.84
N GLU A 311 10.22 21.03 38.04
CA GLU A 311 9.91 22.42 38.35
C GLU A 311 9.06 22.52 39.63
N ARG A 312 8.05 21.67 39.79
CA ARG A 312 7.27 21.63 41.04
C ARG A 312 8.11 21.19 42.23
N LEU A 313 9.08 20.30 42.03
CA LEU A 313 10.05 19.93 43.06
C LEU A 313 10.95 21.09 43.46
N LYS A 314 11.45 21.87 42.49
CA LYS A 314 12.24 23.09 42.74
C LYS A 314 11.43 24.13 43.51
N ASP A 315 10.16 24.32 43.18
CA ASP A 315 9.28 25.25 43.89
C ASP A 315 9.12 24.89 45.37
N GLU A 316 8.90 23.61 45.70
CA GLU A 316 8.83 23.14 47.09
C GLU A 316 10.13 23.38 47.87
N ILE A 317 11.27 23.28 47.20
CA ILE A 317 12.60 23.49 47.80
C ILE A 317 12.89 24.99 47.96
N ARG A 318 12.42 25.83 47.03
CA ARG A 318 12.43 27.30 47.16
C ARG A 318 11.64 27.78 48.37
N GLU A 319 10.55 27.10 48.70
CA GLU A 319 9.77 27.32 49.93
C GLU A 319 10.49 26.79 51.21
N GLY A 320 11.72 26.28 51.08
CA GLY A 320 12.60 25.88 52.18
C GLY A 320 12.41 24.44 52.64
N ARG A 321 11.69 23.60 51.91
CA ARG A 321 11.55 22.18 52.25
C ARG A 321 12.81 21.41 51.86
N THR A 322 13.14 20.39 52.64
CA THR A 322 14.26 19.48 52.30
C THR A 322 13.87 18.62 51.10
N PHE A 323 14.85 18.17 50.31
CA PHE A 323 14.62 17.35 49.13
C PHE A 323 13.72 16.13 49.42
N ARG A 324 13.95 15.44 50.54
CA ARG A 324 13.14 14.31 51.01
C ARG A 324 11.67 14.68 51.31
N SER A 325 11.41 15.86 51.89
CA SER A 325 10.04 16.31 52.17
C SER A 325 9.36 16.99 50.98
N ALA A 326 10.13 17.46 50.01
CA ALA A 326 9.64 18.17 48.83
C ALA A 326 9.04 17.21 47.79
N VAL A 327 9.66 16.05 47.57
CA VAL A 327 9.24 15.06 46.55
C VAL A 327 7.78 14.64 46.66
N PRO A 328 7.26 14.18 47.83
CA PRO A 328 5.86 13.74 47.91
C PRO A 328 4.85 14.87 47.69
N ARG A 329 5.21 16.12 48.04
CA ARG A 329 4.32 17.30 47.89
C ARG A 329 4.33 17.81 46.45
N ALA A 330 5.51 17.86 45.84
CA ALA A 330 5.67 18.17 44.43
C ALA A 330 4.90 17.19 43.55
N TRP A 331 4.92 15.89 43.90
CA TRP A 331 4.18 14.85 43.19
C TRP A 331 2.68 15.08 43.16
N VAL A 332 2.07 15.46 44.29
CA VAL A 332 0.62 15.71 44.36
C VAL A 332 0.18 16.82 43.41
N ARG A 333 1.01 17.86 43.23
CA ARG A 333 0.75 18.95 42.28
C ARG A 333 1.09 18.54 40.84
N ALA A 334 2.25 17.95 40.62
CA ALA A 334 2.72 17.55 39.30
C ALA A 334 1.80 16.52 38.63
N ARG A 335 1.37 15.48 39.37
CA ARG A 335 0.48 14.43 38.81
C ARG A 335 -0.82 14.98 38.25
N ARG A 336 -1.37 16.07 38.81
CA ARG A 336 -2.61 16.69 38.32
C ARG A 336 -2.38 17.38 36.98
N THR A 337 -1.26 18.09 36.85
CA THR A 337 -0.88 18.76 35.60
C THR A 337 -0.54 17.77 34.50
N ILE A 338 0.28 16.75 34.81
CA ILE A 338 0.67 15.70 33.86
C ILE A 338 -0.58 14.97 33.37
N LEU A 339 -1.44 14.48 34.28
CA LEU A 339 -2.65 13.77 33.91
C LEU A 339 -3.61 14.65 33.08
N SER A 340 -3.72 15.96 33.36
CA SER A 340 -4.53 16.84 32.54
C SER A 340 -3.96 17.07 31.13
N ALA A 341 -2.64 17.22 31.00
CA ALA A 341 -1.99 17.44 29.71
C ALA A 341 -2.06 16.18 28.83
N ASP A 342 -1.75 15.02 29.40
CA ASP A 342 -1.77 13.74 28.69
C ASP A 342 -3.19 13.33 28.32
N THR A 343 -4.20 13.66 29.13
CA THR A 343 -5.61 13.40 28.77
C THR A 343 -6.01 14.19 27.52
N VAL A 344 -5.58 15.44 27.39
CA VAL A 344 -5.85 16.25 26.19
C VAL A 344 -5.15 15.65 24.97
N MET A 345 -3.89 15.24 25.12
CA MET A 345 -3.13 14.59 24.04
C MET A 345 -3.76 13.26 23.61
N PHE A 346 -4.18 12.43 24.57
CA PHE A 346 -4.84 11.16 24.32
C PHE A 346 -6.18 11.36 23.60
N LEU A 347 -6.97 12.37 24.00
CA LEU A 347 -8.22 12.70 23.32
C LEU A 347 -7.96 13.19 21.89
N ALA A 348 -6.95 14.04 21.68
CA ALA A 348 -6.56 14.51 20.36
C ALA A 348 -6.12 13.34 19.45
N ALA A 349 -5.34 12.40 19.98
CA ALA A 349 -4.97 11.17 19.29
C ALA A 349 -6.21 10.31 18.95
N GLY A 350 -7.18 10.20 19.86
CA GLY A 350 -8.44 9.50 19.61
C GLY A 350 -9.26 10.13 18.48
N VAL A 351 -9.38 11.46 18.46
CA VAL A 351 -10.06 12.19 17.38
C VAL A 351 -9.35 11.97 16.04
N LEU A 352 -8.01 12.10 16.00
CA LEU A 352 -7.22 11.82 14.81
C LEU A 352 -7.39 10.38 14.34
N TYR A 353 -7.41 9.41 15.24
CA TYR A 353 -7.56 8.00 14.89
C TYR A 353 -8.92 7.66 14.26
N VAL A 354 -9.99 8.35 14.69
CA VAL A 354 -11.35 8.15 14.15
C VAL A 354 -11.53 8.85 12.80
N LEU A 355 -10.98 10.06 12.64
CA LEU A 355 -11.20 10.87 11.45
C LEU A 355 -10.19 10.62 10.32
N ALA A 356 -9.01 10.11 10.64
CA ALA A 356 -7.94 9.92 9.66
C ALA A 356 -7.97 8.56 8.96
N VAL A 357 -7.43 8.53 7.75
CA VAL A 357 -7.30 7.34 6.91
C VAL A 357 -5.82 7.09 6.58
N GLY A 358 -5.45 5.82 6.36
CA GLY A 358 -4.10 5.44 5.94
C GLY A 358 -3.04 5.72 7.01
N GLN A 359 -1.91 6.28 6.58
CA GLN A 359 -0.71 6.49 7.40
C GLN A 359 -0.95 7.36 8.64
N VAL A 360 -1.83 8.37 8.54
CA VAL A 360 -2.13 9.27 9.67
C VAL A 360 -2.80 8.54 10.83
N LYS A 361 -3.50 7.43 10.55
CA LYS A 361 -4.11 6.57 11.58
C LYS A 361 -3.05 5.82 12.39
N GLY A 362 -1.97 5.36 11.75
CA GLY A 362 -0.81 4.75 12.41
C GLY A 362 -0.12 5.73 13.37
N PHE A 363 0.11 6.96 12.92
CA PHE A 363 0.62 8.05 13.78
C PHE A 363 -0.28 8.32 15.00
N ALA A 364 -1.59 8.43 14.79
CA ALA A 364 -2.53 8.70 15.86
C ALA A 364 -2.56 7.57 16.90
N PHE A 365 -2.48 6.31 16.45
CA PHE A 365 -2.42 5.16 17.34
C PHE A 365 -1.15 5.15 18.19
N THR A 366 0.03 5.36 17.60
CA THR A 366 1.29 5.35 18.35
C THR A 366 1.38 6.52 19.33
N LEU A 367 0.89 7.70 18.96
CA LEU A 367 0.78 8.85 19.85
C LEU A 367 -0.15 8.57 21.04
N GLY A 368 -1.34 8.02 20.81
CA GLY A 368 -2.29 7.67 21.87
C GLY A 368 -1.75 6.59 22.81
N MET A 369 -1.18 5.52 22.25
CA MET A 369 -0.58 4.44 23.03
C MET A 369 0.62 4.92 23.86
N SER A 370 1.52 5.69 23.26
CA SER A 370 2.69 6.23 23.97
C SER A 370 2.31 7.21 25.08
N THR A 371 1.24 7.99 24.90
CA THR A 371 0.70 8.86 25.96
C THR A 371 0.19 8.05 27.16
N VAL A 372 -0.52 6.95 26.91
CA VAL A 372 -0.96 6.04 28.00
C VAL A 372 0.25 5.41 28.70
N LEU A 373 1.25 4.98 27.93
CA LEU A 373 2.48 4.41 28.48
C LEU A 373 3.29 5.45 29.28
N ASP A 374 3.32 6.73 28.87
CA ASP A 374 3.96 7.79 29.65
C ASP A 374 3.34 7.90 31.05
N LEU A 375 2.01 7.93 31.15
CA LEU A 375 1.33 7.91 32.44
C LEU A 375 1.73 6.70 33.29
N VAL A 376 1.80 5.51 32.70
CA VAL A 376 2.26 4.31 33.42
C VAL A 376 3.70 4.48 33.92
N VAL A 377 4.60 4.97 33.07
CA VAL A 377 6.02 5.18 33.38
C VAL A 377 6.20 6.23 34.47
N VAL A 378 5.52 7.36 34.38
CA VAL A 378 5.63 8.46 35.34
C VAL A 378 5.24 7.98 36.75
N PHE A 379 4.19 7.16 36.85
CA PHE A 379 3.69 6.65 38.13
C PHE A 379 4.49 5.47 38.68
N LEU A 380 4.87 4.50 37.83
CA LEU A 380 5.55 3.27 38.25
C LEU A 380 7.07 3.36 38.29
N VAL A 381 7.66 4.24 37.47
CA VAL A 381 9.12 4.37 37.33
C VAL A 381 9.59 5.71 37.89
N THR A 382 9.13 6.82 37.33
CA THR A 382 9.72 8.14 37.60
C THR A 382 9.53 8.58 39.05
N HIS A 383 8.30 8.52 39.57
CA HIS A 383 8.05 8.91 40.95
C HIS A 383 8.80 8.04 41.98
N PRO A 384 8.76 6.70 41.90
CA PRO A 384 9.56 5.83 42.77
C PRO A 384 11.07 6.10 42.67
N LEU A 385 11.59 6.29 41.46
CA LEU A 385 13.02 6.58 41.23
C LEU A 385 13.43 7.87 41.95
N VAL A 386 12.63 8.93 41.84
CA VAL A 386 12.91 10.21 42.50
C VAL A 386 12.73 10.12 44.02
N ILE A 387 11.78 9.32 44.52
CA ILE A 387 11.69 9.02 45.96
C ILE A 387 12.95 8.33 46.46
N VAL A 388 13.44 7.30 45.76
CA VAL A 388 14.66 6.57 46.16
C VAL A 388 15.86 7.52 46.12
N ALA A 389 15.98 8.32 45.06
CA ALA A 389 17.03 9.34 44.96
C ALA A 389 16.96 10.35 46.12
N SER A 390 15.76 10.72 46.57
CA SER A 390 15.57 11.64 47.71
C SER A 390 16.05 11.11 49.05
N LYS A 391 16.20 9.79 49.18
CA LYS A 391 16.70 9.14 50.40
C LYS A 391 18.21 8.93 50.40
N SER A 392 18.88 9.01 49.24
CA SER A 392 20.32 8.81 49.11
C SER A 392 21.12 10.05 49.51
N LYS A 393 22.12 9.89 50.38
CA LYS A 393 22.98 10.99 50.89
C LYS A 393 23.77 11.69 49.78
N MET A 394 24.16 10.95 48.74
CA MET A 394 24.89 11.49 47.59
C MET A 394 23.97 12.35 46.71
N LEU A 395 22.78 11.83 46.39
CA LEU A 395 21.79 12.48 45.52
C LEU A 395 21.06 13.66 46.18
N SER A 396 20.95 13.65 47.51
CA SER A 396 20.38 14.78 48.26
C SER A 396 21.37 15.93 48.48
N SER A 397 22.65 15.77 48.14
CA SER A 397 23.68 16.76 48.46
C SER A 397 23.54 18.05 47.60
N PRO A 398 23.61 19.25 48.20
CA PRO A 398 23.37 20.52 47.50
C PRO A 398 24.35 20.81 46.35
N ARG A 399 25.56 20.23 46.42
CA ARG A 399 26.63 20.40 45.42
C ARG A 399 26.36 19.65 44.12
N PHE A 400 25.69 18.50 44.21
CA PHE A 400 25.50 17.62 43.07
C PHE A 400 24.09 17.75 42.48
N SER A 401 23.05 17.99 43.27
CA SER A 401 21.66 18.03 42.79
C SER A 401 21.29 19.27 41.96
N GLY A 402 22.20 20.26 41.81
CA GLY A 402 21.88 21.54 41.16
C GLY A 402 20.94 22.45 41.97
N LEU A 403 20.44 21.97 43.11
CA LEU A 403 19.50 22.67 44.00
C LEU A 403 20.21 23.55 45.06
N GLY A 404 21.54 23.55 45.11
CA GLY A 404 22.31 24.26 46.13
C GLY A 404 22.13 25.78 46.11
N ALA A 405 21.97 26.40 44.94
CA ALA A 405 21.69 27.84 44.84
C ALA A 405 20.31 28.19 45.42
N VAL A 406 19.32 27.35 45.15
CA VAL A 406 17.94 27.49 45.65
C VAL A 406 17.88 27.28 47.17
N GLN A 407 18.60 26.30 47.69
CA GLN A 407 18.66 26.03 49.13
C GLN A 407 19.35 27.16 49.92
N ARG A 408 20.37 27.81 49.34
CA ARG A 408 21.02 28.99 49.95
C ARG A 408 20.05 30.17 50.04
N LEU A 409 19.36 30.50 48.95
CA LEU A 409 18.32 31.55 48.93
C LEU A 409 17.18 31.30 49.93
N ALA A 410 16.73 30.05 50.07
CA ALA A 410 15.70 29.69 51.04
C ALA A 410 16.20 29.78 52.50
N SER A 411 17.49 29.49 52.73
CA SER A 411 18.13 29.62 54.04
C SER A 411 18.30 31.08 54.43
N ASP A 412 18.71 31.94 53.49
CA ASP A 412 18.87 33.39 53.69
C ASP A 412 17.54 34.10 53.97
N ARG A 413 16.44 33.67 53.32
CA ARG A 413 15.09 34.16 53.66
C ARG A 413 14.66 33.75 55.06
N ARG A 414 15.01 32.55 55.52
CA ARG A 414 14.67 32.08 56.87
C ARG A 414 15.45 32.81 57.96
N THR A 415 16.73 33.11 57.73
CA THR A 415 17.53 33.90 58.67
C THR A 415 17.03 35.34 58.74
N GLY A 416 16.66 35.95 57.60
CA GLY A 416 16.03 37.28 57.57
C GLY A 416 14.63 37.34 58.21
N ALA A 417 13.79 36.31 58.02
CA ALA A 417 12.47 36.25 58.67
C ALA A 417 12.57 36.06 60.19
N ARG A 418 13.55 35.28 60.67
CA ARG A 418 13.82 35.10 62.10
C ARG A 418 14.37 36.37 62.76
N SER A 419 15.24 37.13 62.08
CA SER A 419 15.72 38.41 62.63
C SER A 419 14.60 39.46 62.66
N GLY A 420 13.73 39.51 61.64
CA GLY A 420 12.58 40.42 61.61
C GLY A 420 11.50 40.11 62.66
N ALA A 421 11.31 38.83 63.01
CA ALA A 421 10.42 38.43 64.10
C ALA A 421 10.99 38.79 65.48
N ALA A 422 12.29 38.57 65.70
CA ALA A 422 12.97 38.91 66.95
C ALA A 422 13.03 40.43 67.23
N VAL A 423 13.07 41.27 66.19
CA VAL A 423 13.02 42.75 66.31
C VAL A 423 11.60 43.28 66.57
N LYS A 424 10.56 42.47 66.33
CA LYS A 424 9.16 42.84 66.62
C LYS A 424 8.71 42.45 68.03
N GLU A 425 9.43 41.56 68.70
CA GLU A 425 9.15 41.09 70.07
C GLU A 425 10.06 41.73 71.13
N ALA A 426 11.04 42.55 70.73
CA ALA A 426 11.84 43.42 71.59
C ALA A 426 11.33 44.86 71.48
#